data_AF-A0A846HTU2-F1
#
_entry.id   AF-A0A846HTU2-F1
#
_cell.length_a   1.000
_cell.length_b   1.000
_cell.length_c   1.000
_cell.angle_alpha   90.00
_cell.angle_beta   90.00
_cell.angle_gamma   90.00
#
_symmetry.space_group_name_H-M   'P 1'
#
loop_
_entity.id
_entity.type
_entity.pdbx_description
1 polymer ?
#
loop_
_entity_poly.entity_id
_entity_poly.type
_entity_poly.pdbx_seq_one_letter_code
_entity_poly.pdbx_strand_id
1 'polypeptide(L)'
;MTWAPSAGTALGVIHRDRGHVWSGVLLDHDLDLRNRTADDRDLCGTDVALALMEHFSLDIPILVHSTNQVQAPRVVRQLEQKGFWVTHCPFYQMDEQLFAEWLGEARAIWADLQGDVD
;
A
#
# COMPACT_ATOMS: atom_id res chain seq x y z
N MET A 1 -4.17 -4.24 -12.85
CA MET A 1 -3.62 -4.59 -11.52
C MET A 1 -2.14 -4.87 -11.71
N THR A 2 -1.28 -4.13 -10.99
CA THR A 2 0.17 -4.40 -10.96
C THR A 2 0.47 -5.14 -9.67
N TRP A 3 1.11 -6.31 -9.77
CA TRP A 3 1.50 -7.10 -8.61
C TRP A 3 3.01 -7.00 -8.38
N ALA A 4 3.40 -6.58 -7.18
CA ALA A 4 4.79 -6.49 -6.74
C ALA A 4 5.05 -7.57 -5.67
N PRO A 5 5.66 -8.71 -6.04
CA PRO A 5 5.80 -9.88 -5.17
C PRO A 5 6.93 -9.79 -4.14
N SER A 6 7.68 -8.69 -4.09
CA SER A 6 8.75 -8.45 -3.13
C SER A 6 8.90 -6.95 -2.85
N ALA A 7 9.50 -6.61 -1.72
CA ALA A 7 9.79 -5.23 -1.34
C ALA A 7 10.59 -4.50 -2.43
N GLY A 8 11.68 -5.09 -2.94
CA GLY A 8 12.47 -4.47 -4.01
C GLY A 8 11.68 -4.24 -5.31
N THR A 9 10.76 -5.14 -5.66
CA THR A 9 9.89 -4.92 -6.84
C THR A 9 8.90 -3.78 -6.58
N ALA A 10 8.33 -3.72 -5.38
CA ALA A 10 7.41 -2.65 -4.98
C ALA A 10 8.12 -1.28 -4.99
N LEU A 11 9.32 -1.20 -4.42
CA LEU A 11 10.16 -0.01 -4.48
C LEU A 11 10.46 0.38 -5.94
N GLY A 12 10.79 -0.57 -6.80
CA GLY A 12 11.01 -0.31 -8.22
C GLY A 12 9.79 0.29 -8.94
N VAL A 13 8.57 -0.08 -8.55
CA VAL A 13 7.34 0.54 -9.05
C VAL A 13 7.17 1.94 -8.47
N ILE A 14 7.32 2.09 -7.15
CA ILE A 14 7.10 3.34 -6.44
C ILE A 14 8.05 4.45 -6.91
N HIS A 15 9.33 4.14 -7.12
CA HIS A 15 10.30 5.15 -7.57
C HIS A 15 10.07 5.61 -9.03
N ARG A 16 9.32 4.84 -9.82
CA ARG A 16 9.04 5.19 -11.23
C ARG A 16 7.76 6.01 -11.39
N ASP A 17 6.83 5.91 -10.44
CA ASP A 17 5.51 6.51 -10.55
C ASP A 17 5.12 7.21 -9.25
N ARG A 18 4.69 8.47 -9.36
CA ARG A 18 4.38 9.34 -8.20
C ARG A 18 3.01 9.09 -7.57
N GLY A 19 2.33 7.99 -7.87
CA GLY A 19 1.03 7.73 -7.26
C GLY A 19 -0.14 8.37 -8.00
N HIS A 20 0.02 8.88 -9.23
CA HIS A 20 -1.04 9.63 -9.92
C HIS A 20 -1.79 8.82 -10.98
N VAL A 21 -1.52 7.52 -11.09
CA VAL A 21 -2.18 6.60 -12.05
C VAL A 21 -2.78 5.38 -11.35
N TRP A 22 -2.71 5.33 -10.03
CA TRP A 22 -3.16 4.19 -9.23
C TRP A 22 -4.43 4.55 -8.48
N SER A 23 -5.45 3.70 -8.57
CA SER A 23 -6.70 3.89 -7.83
C SER A 23 -6.60 3.51 -6.35
N GLY A 24 -5.49 2.87 -5.93
CA GLY A 24 -5.30 2.40 -4.57
C GLY A 24 -4.07 1.49 -4.44
N VAL A 25 -3.58 1.32 -3.22
CA VAL A 25 -2.46 0.42 -2.90
C VAL A 25 -2.92 -0.61 -1.88
N LEU A 26 -2.74 -1.89 -2.17
CA LEU A 26 -2.78 -2.95 -1.16
C LEU A 26 -1.36 -3.31 -0.78
N LEU A 27 -0.99 -3.05 0.47
CA LEU A 27 0.29 -3.38 1.07
C LEU A 27 0.13 -4.59 2.00
N ASP A 28 0.67 -5.72 1.56
CA ASP A 28 1.02 -6.80 2.49
C ASP A 28 2.26 -6.36 3.27
N HIS A 29 2.12 -6.03 4.55
CA HIS A 29 3.26 -5.56 5.36
C HIS A 29 4.23 -6.69 5.70
N ASP A 30 3.75 -7.93 5.73
CA ASP A 30 4.60 -9.06 6.08
C ASP A 30 5.58 -9.39 4.95
N LEU A 31 5.23 -9.03 3.69
CA LEU A 31 5.96 -9.28 2.45
C LEU A 31 6.73 -10.59 2.55
N ASP A 32 6.03 -11.69 2.31
CA ASP A 32 6.54 -13.06 2.41
C ASP A 32 8.02 -13.17 1.95
N LEU A 33 8.86 -13.83 2.76
CA LEU A 33 10.35 -13.97 2.82
C LEU A 33 11.13 -14.23 1.50
N ARG A 34 10.56 -13.93 0.34
CA ARG A 34 11.10 -14.15 -1.00
C ARG A 34 12.00 -12.99 -1.38
N ASN A 35 13.12 -12.91 -0.66
CA ASN A 35 14.29 -12.15 -1.08
C ASN A 35 14.76 -12.73 -2.41
N ARG A 36 14.39 -12.08 -3.53
CA ARG A 36 14.72 -12.56 -4.88
C ARG A 36 16.19 -12.34 -5.20
N THR A 37 16.81 -11.38 -4.52
CA THR A 37 18.23 -11.02 -4.66
C THR A 37 18.88 -10.86 -3.28
N ALA A 38 20.22 -10.78 -3.24
CA ALA A 38 20.96 -10.52 -2.00
C ALA A 38 20.63 -9.13 -1.43
N ASP A 39 20.36 -8.16 -2.30
CA ASP A 39 20.01 -6.79 -1.93
C ASP A 39 18.59 -6.66 -1.38
N ASP A 40 17.68 -7.59 -1.72
CA ASP A 40 16.33 -7.64 -1.17
C ASP A 40 16.29 -8.13 0.29
N ARG A 41 17.39 -8.68 0.81
CA ARG A 41 17.38 -9.42 2.08
C ARG A 41 16.96 -8.62 3.30
N ASP A 42 17.26 -7.33 3.27
CA ASP A 42 17.02 -6.43 4.39
C ASP A 42 15.78 -5.56 4.18
N LEU A 43 15.09 -5.70 3.04
CA LEU A 43 13.90 -4.92 2.72
C LEU A 43 12.63 -5.59 3.27
N CYS A 44 11.74 -4.79 3.84
CA CYS A 44 10.48 -5.24 4.43
C CYS A 44 9.31 -4.30 4.11
N GLY A 45 8.10 -4.64 4.58
CA GLY A 45 6.91 -3.81 4.38
C GLY A 45 7.04 -2.39 4.95
N THR A 46 7.92 -2.18 5.94
CA THR A 46 8.21 -0.84 6.46
C THR A 46 8.94 0.02 5.43
N ASP A 47 9.91 -0.54 4.70
CA ASP A 47 10.65 0.20 3.67
C ASP A 47 9.72 0.60 2.52
N VAL A 48 8.81 -0.30 2.14
CA VAL A 48 7.78 -0.01 1.13
C VAL A 48 6.85 1.11 1.60
N ALA A 49 6.39 1.07 2.85
CA ALA A 49 5.55 2.14 3.40
C ALA A 49 6.26 3.49 3.46
N LEU A 50 7.55 3.52 3.83
CA LEU A 50 8.36 4.73 3.81
C LEU A 50 8.50 5.31 2.40
N ALA A 51 8.73 4.46 1.40
CA ALA A 51 8.78 4.89 0.01
C ALA A 51 7.43 5.43 -0.50
N LEU A 52 6.30 4.81 -0.11
CA LEU A 52 4.98 5.36 -0.40
C LEU A 52 4.82 6.76 0.20
N MET A 53 5.24 6.96 1.46
CA MET A 53 5.18 8.26 2.11
C MET A 53 6.03 9.34 1.42
N GLU A 54 7.13 8.95 0.79
CA GLU A 54 8.02 9.87 0.10
C GLU A 54 7.55 10.21 -1.32
N HIS A 55 6.93 9.26 -2.02
CA HIS A 55 6.76 9.35 -3.47
C HIS A 55 5.31 9.36 -3.96
N PHE A 56 4.34 8.83 -3.21
CA PHE A 56 2.96 8.72 -3.66
C PHE A 56 2.10 9.93 -3.29
N SER A 57 1.09 10.22 -4.13
CA SER A 57 0.04 11.18 -3.79
C SER A 57 -0.74 10.73 -2.56
N LEU A 58 -1.06 11.69 -1.68
CA LEU A 58 -1.84 11.45 -0.45
C LEU A 58 -3.30 11.09 -0.74
N ASP A 59 -3.78 11.40 -1.95
CA ASP A 59 -5.16 11.11 -2.38
C ASP A 59 -5.39 9.63 -2.69
N ILE A 60 -4.32 8.82 -2.74
CA ILE A 60 -4.44 7.39 -3.03
C ILE A 60 -4.72 6.62 -1.74
N PRO A 61 -5.84 5.86 -1.67
CA PRO A 61 -6.14 5.06 -0.50
C PRO A 61 -5.18 3.86 -0.40
N ILE A 62 -4.78 3.55 0.83
CA ILE A 62 -3.86 2.44 1.13
C ILE A 62 -4.56 1.44 2.06
N LEU A 63 -4.67 0.19 1.61
CA LEU A 63 -5.02 -0.94 2.47
C LEU A 63 -3.75 -1.60 2.97
N VAL A 64 -3.53 -1.63 4.28
CA VAL A 64 -2.44 -2.38 4.91
C VAL A 64 -3.03 -3.64 5.52
N HIS A 65 -2.52 -4.81 5.12
CA HIS A 65 -2.76 -6.05 5.83
C HIS A 65 -1.48 -6.67 6.37
N SER A 66 -1.59 -7.40 7.49
CA SER A 66 -0.44 -7.98 8.17
C SER A 66 -0.84 -9.00 9.23
N THR A 67 -0.02 -10.00 9.45
CA THR A 67 0.00 -10.87 10.64
C THR A 67 0.79 -10.24 11.79
N ASN A 68 1.67 -9.27 11.51
CA ASN A 68 2.48 -8.55 12.49
C ASN A 68 1.67 -7.51 13.27
N GLN A 69 1.21 -7.92 14.45
CA GLN A 69 0.37 -7.08 15.34
C GLN A 69 1.10 -5.91 16.01
N VAL A 70 2.42 -5.77 15.82
CA VAL A 70 3.22 -4.71 16.48
C VAL A 70 3.70 -3.68 15.47
N GLN A 71 4.37 -4.12 14.40
CA GLN A 71 4.98 -3.21 13.43
C GLN A 71 3.94 -2.64 12.46
N ALA A 72 2.96 -3.43 12.00
CA ALA A 72 1.97 -2.93 11.07
C ALA A 72 1.13 -1.77 11.66
N PRO A 73 0.61 -1.84 12.91
CA PRO A 73 -0.07 -0.69 13.51
C PRO A 73 0.80 0.56 13.64
N ARG A 74 2.11 0.40 13.86
CA ARG A 74 3.04 1.52 13.92
C ARG A 74 3.19 2.18 12.55
N VAL A 75 3.33 1.39 11.49
CA VAL A 75 3.45 1.88 10.12
C VAL A 75 2.15 2.52 9.64
N VAL A 76 1.00 1.93 9.95
CA VAL A 76 -0.33 2.50 9.69
C VAL A 76 -0.43 3.91 10.28
N ARG A 77 -0.06 4.08 11.56
CA ARG A 77 -0.05 5.41 12.20
C ARG A 77 0.86 6.40 11.50
N GLN A 78 2.00 5.97 10.97
CA GLN A 78 2.91 6.85 10.23
C GLN A 78 2.31 7.30 8.89
N LEU A 79 1.65 6.38 8.16
CA LEU A 79 0.94 6.69 6.92
C LEU A 79 -0.23 7.66 7.18
N GLU A 80 -1.04 7.41 8.21
CA GLU A 80 -2.12 8.31 8.62
C GLU A 80 -1.61 9.69 9.01
N GLN A 81 -0.54 9.76 9.81
CA GLN A 81 0.09 11.04 10.21
C GLN A 81 0.66 11.82 9.03
N LYS A 82 1.09 11.11 7.97
CA LYS A 82 1.55 11.72 6.72
C LYS A 82 0.39 12.29 5.89
N GLY A 83 -0.85 11.85 6.16
CA GLY A 83 -2.07 12.34 5.53
C GLY A 83 -2.72 11.35 4.55
N PHE A 84 -2.24 10.10 4.47
CA PHE A 84 -2.91 9.10 3.65
C PHE A 84 -4.23 8.66 4.27
N TRP A 85 -5.19 8.32 3.42
CA TRP A 85 -6.31 7.49 3.84
C TRP A 85 -5.83 6.04 3.93
N VAL A 86 -5.78 5.51 5.15
CA VAL A 86 -5.34 4.14 5.42
C VAL A 86 -6.50 3.31 5.96
N THR A 87 -6.70 2.14 5.37
CA THR A 87 -7.49 1.06 5.94
C THR A 87 -6.52 0.01 6.46
N HIS A 88 -6.62 -0.34 7.75
CA HIS A 88 -5.82 -1.41 8.34
C HIS A 88 -6.69 -2.62 8.63
N CYS A 89 -6.33 -3.76 8.06
CA CYS A 89 -7.04 -5.02 8.25
C CYS A 89 -6.03 -6.12 8.63
N PRO A 90 -6.10 -6.68 9.85
CA PRO A 90 -5.29 -7.85 10.20
C PRO A 90 -5.48 -8.97 9.18
N PHE A 91 -4.40 -9.69 8.82
CA PHE A 91 -4.41 -10.70 7.77
C PHE A 91 -5.57 -11.71 7.91
N TYR A 92 -5.79 -12.22 9.13
CA TYR A 92 -6.83 -13.20 9.42
C TYR A 92 -8.27 -12.66 9.36
N GLN A 93 -8.42 -11.34 9.22
CA GLN A 93 -9.71 -10.66 9.13
C GLN A 93 -10.03 -10.24 7.69
N MET A 94 -9.09 -10.40 6.75
CA MET A 94 -9.33 -10.10 5.34
C MET A 94 -10.05 -11.27 4.67
N ASP A 95 -11.28 -11.02 4.20
CA ASP A 95 -12.00 -11.94 3.34
C ASP A 95 -12.32 -11.29 1.98
N GLU A 96 -12.93 -12.08 1.08
CA GLU A 96 -13.29 -11.62 -0.26
C GLU A 96 -14.26 -10.44 -0.22
N GLN A 97 -15.19 -10.42 0.72
CA GLN A 97 -16.20 -9.37 0.83
C GLN A 97 -15.55 -8.05 1.25
N LEU A 98 -14.77 -8.04 2.32
CA LEU A 98 -14.08 -6.86 2.81
C LEU A 98 -13.10 -6.30 1.76
N PHE A 99 -12.40 -7.18 1.06
CA PHE A 99 -11.53 -6.75 -0.02
C PHE A 99 -12.31 -6.14 -1.19
N ALA A 100 -13.43 -6.74 -1.58
CA ALA A 100 -14.29 -6.22 -2.64
C ALA A 100 -14.91 -4.86 -2.28
N GLU A 101 -15.34 -4.68 -1.03
CA GLU A 101 -15.85 -3.40 -0.50
C GLU A 101 -14.77 -2.32 -0.58
N TRP A 102 -13.57 -2.61 -0.08
CA TRP A 102 -12.44 -1.67 -0.17
C TRP A 102 -12.08 -1.32 -1.62
N LEU A 103 -12.09 -2.30 -2.53
CA LEU A 103 -11.88 -2.03 -3.97
C LEU A 103 -12.96 -1.11 -4.55
N GLY A 104 -14.20 -1.23 -4.09
CA GLY A 104 -15.31 -0.35 -4.47
C GLY A 104 -15.04 1.10 -4.05
N GLU A 105 -14.63 1.30 -2.80
CA GLU A 105 -14.26 2.62 -2.26
C GLU A 105 -13.08 3.22 -3.01
N ALA A 106 -12.00 2.45 -3.21
CA ALA A 106 -10.83 2.86 -3.97
C ALA A 106 -11.16 3.34 -5.38
N ARG A 107 -12.09 2.66 -6.06
CA ARG A 107 -12.57 3.05 -7.39
C ARG A 107 -13.40 4.32 -7.37
N ALA A 108 -14.24 4.52 -6.35
CA ALA A 108 -15.06 5.72 -6.22
C ALA A 108 -14.16 6.96 -6.02
N ILE A 109 -13.20 6.89 -5.09
CA ILE A 109 -12.21 7.95 -4.84
C ILE A 109 -11.47 8.29 -6.12
N TRP A 110 -11.00 7.26 -6.84
CA TRP A 110 -10.30 7.46 -8.09
C TRP A 110 -11.17 8.15 -9.16
N ALA A 111 -12.44 7.76 -9.27
CA ALA A 111 -13.37 8.39 -10.22
C ALA A 111 -13.58 9.88 -9.89
N ASP A 112 -13.71 10.22 -8.61
CA ASP A 112 -13.85 11.60 -8.16
C ASP A 112 -12.59 12.42 -8.49
N LEU A 113 -11.39 11.88 -8.21
CA LEU A 113 -10.12 12.54 -8.55
C LEU A 113 -9.93 12.80 -10.05
N GLN A 114 -10.51 11.96 -10.91
CA GLN A 114 -10.47 12.16 -12.38
C GLN A 114 -11.57 13.11 -12.88
N GLY A 115 -12.63 13.31 -12.09
CA GLY A 115 -13.74 14.21 -12.40
C GLY A 115 -13.43 15.69 -12.14
N ASP A 116 -12.43 15.99 -11.31
CA ASP A 116 -12.00 17.34 -10.93
C ASP A 116 -11.02 18.00 -11.94
N VAL A 117 -10.93 17.47 -13.17
CA VAL A 117 -10.16 18.11 -14.25
C VAL A 117 -11.07 19.08 -15.01
N ASP A 118 -11.23 20.28 -14.48
CA ASP A 118 -11.78 21.45 -15.19
C ASP A 118 -10.84 21.93 -16.32
#